data_AF-A0A0M9GL17-F1
#
_entry.id   AF-A0A0M9GL17-F1
#
_cell.length_a   1.000
_cell.length_b   1.000
_cell.length_c   1.000
_cell.angle_alpha   90.00
_cell.angle_beta   90.00
_cell.angle_gamma   90.00
#
_symmetry.space_group_name_H-M   'P 1'
#
loop_
_entity.id
_entity.type
_entity.pdbx_description
1 polymer ?
#
loop_
_entity_poly.entity_id
_entity_poly.type
_entity_poly.pdbx_seq_one_letter_code
_entity_poly.pdbx_strand_id
1 'polypeptide(L)'
;MDWQAAININRQALLRIVAALVALVHSSKAVPRALRHQILRVLGPAESAARRMIVLAARFQKSVSNVSASSANPTLPDFATFDCETKTPRFKLFDPRKRFDWLNEQPSKHMLKALPRISVIGVTNPVFETPKQSHEDSTALTRRLQALQDALSDLPKQAKRLNRQMQKRKTAPAGPRRVPPLRPGLPPGFRQKPHHAVDHVLKECHALVVQAPAAPP
;
A
#
# COMPACT_ATOMS: atom_id res chain seq x y z
N MET A 1 -26.28 -9.54 -2.23
CA MET A 1 -25.54 -8.33 -1.84
C MET A 1 -25.12 -7.61 -3.11
N ASP A 2 -25.37 -6.31 -3.23
CA ASP A 2 -24.84 -5.51 -4.35
C ASP A 2 -23.36 -5.17 -4.09
N TRP A 3 -22.48 -6.00 -4.65
CA TRP A 3 -21.03 -5.84 -4.52
C TRP A 3 -20.53 -4.55 -5.17
N GLN A 4 -21.17 -4.08 -6.23
CA GLN A 4 -20.75 -2.89 -6.95
C GLN A 4 -21.06 -1.63 -6.14
N ALA A 5 -22.23 -1.57 -5.53
CA ALA A 5 -22.58 -0.50 -4.59
C ALA A 5 -21.61 -0.45 -3.41
N ALA A 6 -21.30 -1.61 -2.80
CA ALA A 6 -20.35 -1.69 -1.69
C ALA A 6 -18.93 -1.22 -2.08
N ILE A 7 -18.46 -1.58 -3.29
CA ILE A 7 -17.20 -1.08 -3.85
C ILE A 7 -17.24 0.44 -4.00
N ASN A 8 -18.30 1.00 -4.58
CA ASN A 8 -18.40 2.43 -4.84
C ASN A 8 -18.42 3.26 -3.56
N ILE A 9 -19.16 2.83 -2.52
CA ILE A 9 -19.22 3.50 -1.22
C ILE A 9 -17.82 3.57 -0.58
N ASN A 10 -17.14 2.42 -0.50
CA ASN A 10 -15.80 2.34 0.08
C ASN A 10 -14.76 3.12 -0.75
N ARG A 11 -14.90 3.12 -2.09
CA ARG A 11 -14.05 3.90 -3.00
C ARG A 11 -14.16 5.38 -2.69
N GLN A 12 -15.39 5.88 -2.55
CA GLN A 12 -15.64 7.29 -2.29
C GLN A 12 -15.11 7.71 -0.91
N ALA A 13 -15.27 6.84 0.10
CA ALA A 13 -14.69 7.06 1.42
C ALA A 13 -13.15 7.16 1.37
N LEU A 14 -12.48 6.25 0.66
CA LEU A 14 -11.03 6.31 0.47
C LEU A 14 -10.59 7.56 -0.29
N LEU A 15 -11.30 7.96 -1.36
CA LEU A 15 -10.94 9.16 -2.12
C LEU A 15 -11.01 10.42 -1.25
N ARG A 16 -11.99 10.54 -0.35
CA ARG A 16 -12.07 11.65 0.61
C ARG A 16 -10.86 11.67 1.55
N ILE A 17 -10.46 10.52 2.08
CA ILE A 17 -9.30 10.37 2.96
C ILE A 17 -8.00 10.72 2.20
N VAL A 18 -7.83 10.22 0.98
CA VAL A 18 -6.67 10.50 0.14
C VAL A 18 -6.59 11.98 -0.21
N ALA A 19 -7.71 12.63 -0.55
CA ALA A 19 -7.76 14.06 -0.82
C ALA A 19 -7.28 14.89 0.39
N ALA A 20 -7.70 14.53 1.61
CA ALA A 20 -7.23 15.19 2.82
C ALA A 20 -5.73 14.99 3.05
N LEU A 21 -5.20 13.77 2.84
CA LEU A 21 -3.76 13.51 2.94
C LEU A 21 -2.95 14.27 1.88
N VAL A 22 -3.46 14.35 0.66
CA VAL A 22 -2.85 15.12 -0.43
C VAL A 22 -2.78 16.59 -0.04
N ALA A 23 -3.87 17.20 0.42
CA ALA A 23 -3.88 18.59 0.87
C ALA A 23 -2.83 18.83 1.96
N LEU A 24 -2.78 17.96 2.98
CA LEU A 24 -1.83 18.05 4.08
C LEU A 24 -0.37 18.00 3.61
N VAL A 25 -0.05 17.15 2.64
CA VAL A 25 1.32 17.04 2.11
C VAL A 25 1.67 18.25 1.24
N HIS A 26 0.74 18.76 0.44
CA HIS A 26 0.98 19.91 -0.45
C HIS A 26 1.18 21.23 0.32
N SER A 27 0.58 21.38 1.50
CA SER A 27 0.78 22.56 2.35
C SER A 27 2.20 22.70 2.91
N SER A 28 3.04 21.66 2.86
CA SER A 28 4.38 21.65 3.45
C SER A 28 5.46 21.24 2.45
N LYS A 29 6.43 22.12 2.18
CA LYS A 29 7.60 21.80 1.32
C LYS A 29 8.46 20.68 1.91
N ALA A 30 8.62 20.67 3.24
CA ALA A 30 9.36 19.64 3.96
C ALA A 30 8.58 19.17 5.19
N VAL A 31 8.41 17.87 5.35
CA VAL A 31 7.51 17.29 6.36
C VAL A 31 8.30 16.93 7.61
N PRO A 32 7.96 17.46 8.80
CA PRO A 32 8.56 17.00 10.05
C PRO A 32 8.31 15.51 10.24
N ARG A 33 9.30 14.78 10.76
CA ARG A 33 9.22 13.32 10.97
C ARG A 33 7.97 12.88 11.75
N ALA A 34 7.54 13.66 12.74
CA ALA A 34 6.32 13.40 13.50
C ALA A 34 5.06 13.41 12.62
N LEU A 35 4.90 14.46 11.81
CA LEU A 35 3.79 14.60 10.87
C LEU A 35 3.83 13.49 9.80
N ARG A 36 5.02 13.17 9.28
CA ARG A 36 5.20 12.07 8.33
C ARG A 36 4.73 10.74 8.93
N HIS A 37 5.07 10.43 10.17
CA HIS A 37 4.60 9.22 10.83
C HIS A 37 3.08 9.21 11.02
N GLN A 38 2.46 10.34 11.34
CA GLN A 38 1.00 10.45 11.42
C GLN A 38 0.34 10.19 10.06
N ILE A 39 0.88 10.78 8.99
CA ILE A 39 0.40 10.52 7.62
C ILE A 39 0.55 9.04 7.28
N LEU A 40 1.70 8.43 7.58
CA LEU A 40 1.94 7.01 7.31
C LEU A 40 1.01 6.07 8.09
N ARG A 41 0.57 6.46 9.30
CA ARG A 41 -0.43 5.71 10.08
C ARG A 41 -1.79 5.65 9.41
N VAL A 42 -2.15 6.65 8.60
CA VAL A 42 -3.40 6.67 7.82
C VAL A 42 -3.19 6.07 6.43
N LEU A 43 -2.08 6.40 5.78
CA LEU A 43 -1.77 5.96 4.41
C LEU A 43 -1.56 4.44 4.31
N GLY A 44 -0.90 3.82 5.30
CA GLY A 44 -0.70 2.37 5.32
C GLY A 44 -2.01 1.57 5.26
N PRO A 45 -2.96 1.82 6.17
CA PRO A 45 -4.32 1.27 6.11
C PRO A 45 -5.07 1.60 4.81
N ALA A 46 -4.97 2.84 4.32
CA ALA A 46 -5.64 3.27 3.08
C ALA A 46 -5.18 2.44 1.87
N GLU A 47 -3.87 2.21 1.73
CA GLU A 47 -3.35 1.34 0.68
C GLU A 47 -3.80 -0.11 0.85
N SER A 48 -3.88 -0.60 2.09
CA SER A 48 -4.34 -1.96 2.36
C SER A 48 -5.81 -2.15 1.98
N ALA A 49 -6.64 -1.14 2.22
CA ALA A 49 -8.03 -1.10 1.83
C ALA A 49 -8.16 -1.07 0.30
N ALA A 50 -7.38 -0.23 -0.38
CA ALA A 50 -7.34 -0.18 -1.84
C ALA A 50 -6.94 -1.53 -2.47
N ARG A 51 -5.96 -2.26 -1.92
CA ARG A 51 -5.62 -3.61 -2.42
C ARG A 51 -6.79 -4.59 -2.28
N ARG A 52 -7.52 -4.55 -1.16
CA ARG A 52 -8.72 -5.37 -0.95
C ARG A 52 -9.81 -5.05 -1.95
N MET A 53 -10.05 -3.77 -2.21
CA MET A 53 -10.99 -3.34 -3.23
C MET A 53 -10.59 -3.79 -4.64
N ILE A 54 -9.31 -3.72 -4.99
CA ILE A 54 -8.82 -4.21 -6.29
C ILE A 54 -9.03 -5.73 -6.40
N VAL A 55 -8.80 -6.48 -5.32
CA VAL A 55 -9.07 -7.93 -5.29
C VAL A 55 -10.56 -8.22 -5.43
N LEU A 56 -11.41 -7.46 -4.75
CA LEU A 56 -12.86 -7.59 -4.85
C LEU A 56 -13.34 -7.30 -6.28
N ALA A 57 -12.89 -6.19 -6.85
CA ALA A 57 -13.17 -5.82 -8.24
C ALA A 57 -12.64 -6.88 -9.22
N ALA A 58 -11.47 -7.46 -8.98
CA ALA A 58 -10.90 -8.50 -9.83
C ALA A 58 -11.70 -9.82 -9.82
N ARG A 59 -12.38 -10.14 -8.71
CA ARG A 59 -13.27 -11.32 -8.60
C ARG A 59 -14.57 -11.14 -9.37
N PHE A 60 -15.13 -9.93 -9.36
CA PHE A 60 -16.42 -9.62 -9.99
C PHE A 60 -16.30 -8.98 -11.37
N GLN A 61 -15.07 -8.74 -11.84
CA GLN A 61 -14.84 -8.28 -13.19
C GLN A 61 -15.25 -9.39 -14.16
N LYS A 62 -16.39 -9.20 -14.84
CA LYS A 62 -16.78 -10.04 -15.97
C LYS A 62 -15.58 -10.10 -16.92
N SER A 63 -15.11 -11.32 -17.20
CA SER A 63 -14.11 -11.53 -18.25
C SER A 63 -14.80 -11.11 -19.54
N VAL A 64 -14.62 -9.85 -19.94
CA VAL A 64 -14.75 -9.50 -21.34
C VAL A 64 -13.71 -10.39 -22.00
N SER A 65 -14.19 -11.43 -22.68
CA SER A 65 -13.38 -12.32 -23.51
C SER A 65 -12.48 -11.39 -24.31
N ASN A 66 -11.20 -11.34 -23.95
CA ASN A 66 -10.25 -10.62 -24.79
C ASN A 66 -10.31 -11.35 -26.11
N VAL A 67 -10.88 -10.71 -27.13
CA VAL A 67 -10.59 -11.03 -28.52
C VAL A 67 -9.09 -11.17 -28.55
N SER A 68 -8.60 -12.40 -28.74
CA SER A 68 -7.19 -12.69 -28.89
C SER A 68 -6.68 -11.64 -29.86
N ALA A 69 -5.80 -10.76 -29.41
CA ALA A 69 -5.19 -9.80 -30.30
C ALA A 69 -4.37 -10.67 -31.26
N SER A 70 -4.99 -11.00 -32.40
CA SER A 70 -4.37 -11.72 -33.47
C SER A 70 -3.04 -11.03 -33.73
N SER A 71 -1.97 -11.79 -33.58
CA SER A 71 -0.60 -11.38 -33.84
C SER A 71 -0.47 -11.04 -35.32
N ALA A 72 -0.90 -9.85 -35.69
CA ALA A 72 -0.76 -9.29 -37.01
C ALA A 72 -0.67 -7.77 -36.86
N ASN A 73 0.54 -7.24 -36.64
CA ASN A 73 1.22 -6.35 -37.58
C ASN A 73 2.39 -5.53 -36.99
N PRO A 74 3.31 -5.06 -37.86
CA PRO A 74 4.74 -4.86 -37.62
C PRO A 74 5.07 -3.46 -37.10
N THR A 75 6.36 -3.23 -36.84
CA THR A 75 6.97 -2.01 -36.25
C THR A 75 6.61 -1.78 -34.77
N LEU A 76 7.31 -2.53 -33.92
CA LEU A 76 7.47 -2.14 -32.51
C LEU A 76 8.15 -0.76 -32.45
N PRO A 77 7.67 0.18 -31.61
CA PRO A 77 8.35 1.45 -31.43
C PRO A 77 9.76 1.23 -30.87
N ASP A 78 10.70 2.10 -31.24
CA ASP A 78 12.05 2.06 -30.69
C ASP A 78 12.02 2.38 -29.18
N PHE A 79 12.17 1.34 -28.37
CA PHE A 79 12.11 1.43 -26.93
C PHE A 79 13.27 2.25 -26.32
N ALA A 80 14.32 2.54 -27.08
CA ALA A 80 15.43 3.40 -26.65
C ALA A 80 15.04 4.88 -26.53
N THR A 81 13.96 5.31 -27.19
CA THR A 81 13.47 6.71 -27.14
C THR A 81 12.66 7.06 -25.89
N PHE A 82 12.28 6.07 -25.06
CA PHE A 82 11.56 6.35 -23.83
C PHE A 82 12.52 6.84 -22.76
N ASP A 83 12.46 8.14 -22.45
CA ASP A 83 13.17 8.73 -21.31
C ASP A 83 12.84 7.97 -20.02
N CYS A 84 13.82 7.23 -19.51
CA CYS A 84 13.68 6.40 -18.30
C CYS A 84 13.76 7.23 -17.01
N GLU A 85 13.91 8.56 -17.13
CA GLU A 85 14.25 9.47 -16.04
C GLU A 85 13.12 9.63 -15.01
N THR A 86 11.85 9.54 -15.45
CA THR A 86 10.68 9.69 -14.57
C THR A 86 9.86 8.41 -14.50
N LYS A 87 10.24 7.49 -13.60
CA LYS A 87 9.41 6.31 -13.30
C LYS A 87 8.06 6.77 -12.75
N THR A 88 7.00 6.62 -13.55
CA THR A 88 5.62 6.93 -13.13
C THR A 88 5.30 6.17 -11.84
N PRO A 89 4.78 6.84 -10.80
CA PRO A 89 4.43 6.18 -9.56
C PRO A 89 3.34 5.13 -9.82
N ARG A 90 3.60 3.87 -9.45
CA ARG A 90 2.66 2.76 -9.68
C ARG A 90 2.25 2.11 -8.37
N PHE A 91 0.95 1.89 -8.22
CA PHE A 91 0.41 1.21 -7.05
C PHE A 91 0.86 -0.25 -6.96
N LYS A 92 1.25 -0.67 -5.75
CA LYS A 92 1.66 -2.04 -5.43
C LYS A 92 0.42 -2.89 -5.15
N LEU A 93 0.13 -3.84 -6.04
CA LEU A 93 -1.07 -4.68 -6.00
C LEU A 93 -1.07 -5.73 -4.86
N PHE A 94 0.12 -6.15 -4.41
CA PHE A 94 0.28 -7.20 -3.39
C PHE A 94 0.50 -6.57 -2.01
N ASP A 95 -0.11 -7.17 -0.99
CA ASP A 95 0.16 -6.76 0.40
C ASP A 95 1.64 -7.01 0.74
N PRO A 96 2.27 -6.09 1.53
CA PRO A 96 3.60 -6.36 2.08
C PRO A 96 3.55 -7.63 2.93
N ARG A 97 4.53 -8.50 2.72
CA ARG A 97 4.65 -9.76 3.47
C ARG A 97 5.00 -9.50 4.93
N LYS A 98 4.58 -10.41 5.82
CA LYS A 98 5.07 -10.43 7.20
C LYS A 98 6.59 -10.66 7.15
N ARG A 99 7.35 -9.71 7.67
CA ARG A 99 8.79 -9.88 7.89
C ARG A 99 8.93 -10.70 9.17
N PHE A 100 9.62 -11.84 9.07
CA PHE A 100 9.98 -12.67 10.21
C PHE A 100 11.44 -12.46 10.60
N ASP A 101 12.01 -11.32 10.20
CA ASP A 101 13.42 -10.97 10.39
C ASP A 101 13.80 -10.90 11.88
N TRP A 102 12.82 -10.78 12.78
CA TRP A 102 13.02 -10.88 14.23
C TRP A 102 13.30 -12.31 14.72
N LEU A 103 13.01 -13.35 13.92
CA LEU A 103 13.47 -14.73 14.19
C LEU A 103 14.95 -14.91 13.81
N ASN A 104 15.43 -14.09 12.88
CA ASN A 104 16.84 -14.00 12.56
C ASN A 104 17.43 -12.88 13.43
N GLU A 105 17.49 -13.10 14.74
CA GLU A 105 18.16 -12.19 15.67
C GLU A 105 19.66 -12.10 15.35
N GLN A 106 20.02 -11.39 14.29
CA GLN A 106 21.32 -10.75 14.24
C GLN A 106 21.17 -9.46 15.04
N PRO A 107 21.92 -9.28 16.14
CA PRO A 107 21.86 -8.06 16.92
C PRO A 107 22.07 -6.87 15.97
N SER A 108 21.19 -5.88 16.09
CA SER A 108 21.29 -4.63 15.33
C SER A 108 22.73 -4.11 15.46
N LYS A 109 23.46 -4.03 14.34
CA LYS A 109 24.83 -3.47 14.29
C LYS A 109 24.88 -1.99 14.70
N HIS A 110 23.72 -1.36 14.93
CA HIS A 110 23.63 -0.05 15.55
C HIS A 110 23.54 -0.18 17.07
N MET A 111 24.65 -0.53 17.72
CA MET A 111 24.85 -0.05 19.08
C MET A 111 25.04 1.47 19.01
N LEU A 112 24.19 2.21 19.73
CA LEU A 112 24.45 3.62 19.98
C LEU A 112 25.77 3.70 20.76
N LYS A 113 26.80 4.29 20.16
CA LYS A 113 28.02 4.69 20.86
C LYS A 113 27.70 5.87 21.78
N ALA A 114 26.99 5.64 22.86
CA ALA A 114 26.77 6.66 23.89
C ALA A 114 26.46 6.00 25.22
N LEU A 115 27.06 6.57 26.25
CA LEU A 115 26.96 6.28 27.68
C LEU A 115 25.57 5.77 28.13
N PRO A 116 25.48 4.98 29.22
CA PRO A 116 24.20 4.49 29.73
C PRO A 116 23.21 5.66 29.94
N ARG A 117 22.03 5.59 29.30
CA ARG A 117 20.89 6.49 29.51
C ARG A 117 20.15 6.17 30.81
N ILE A 118 20.91 5.97 31.89
CA ILE A 118 20.38 5.68 33.21
C ILE A 118 20.65 6.92 34.04
N SER A 119 19.59 7.65 34.39
CA SER A 119 19.66 8.70 35.40
C SER A 119 19.08 8.16 36.70
N VAL A 120 19.84 8.28 37.78
CA VAL A 120 19.37 7.99 39.13
C VAL A 120 18.75 9.27 39.71
N ILE A 121 17.48 9.18 40.13
CA ILE A 121 16.74 10.31 40.72
C ILE A 121 17.54 10.88 41.91
N GLY A 122 17.82 12.18 41.89
CA GLY A 122 18.56 12.87 42.95
C GLY A 122 20.09 12.70 42.94
N VAL A 123 20.65 11.88 42.04
CA VAL A 123 22.10 11.64 41.96
C VAL A 123 22.69 12.17 40.66
N THR A 124 22.01 11.95 39.54
CA THR A 124 22.48 12.39 38.22
C THR A 124 21.45 13.31 37.59
N ASN A 125 21.87 14.44 37.06
CA ASN A 125 21.02 15.28 36.23
C ASN A 125 20.92 14.66 34.82
N PRO A 126 19.74 14.23 34.37
CA PRO A 126 19.59 13.70 33.02
C PRO A 126 19.85 14.80 31.99
N VAL A 127 20.77 14.54 31.05
CA VAL A 127 20.98 15.40 29.89
C VAL A 127 19.94 15.03 28.84
N PHE A 128 18.94 15.89 28.65
CA PHE A 128 17.96 15.75 27.58
C PHE A 128 18.45 16.46 26.33
N GLU A 129 19.07 15.72 25.41
CA GLU A 129 19.25 16.23 24.05
C GLU A 129 17.89 16.28 23.37
N THR A 130 17.42 17.48 23.02
CA THR A 130 16.25 17.61 22.15
C THR A 130 16.60 16.99 20.80
N PRO A 131 15.86 15.97 20.33
CA PRO A 131 16.17 15.36 19.04
C PRO A 131 16.05 16.43 17.95
N LYS A 132 17.11 16.60 17.16
CA LYS A 132 17.12 17.54 16.02
C LYS A 132 15.94 17.21 15.10
N GLN A 133 15.08 18.19 14.84
CA GLN A 133 13.95 18.00 13.94
C GLN A 133 14.47 17.76 12.52
N SER A 134 14.44 16.49 12.08
CA SER A 134 14.75 16.13 10.70
C SER A 134 13.53 16.44 9.83
N HIS A 135 13.70 17.35 8.88
CA HIS A 135 12.76 17.55 7.79
C HIS A 135 13.07 16.54 6.69
N GLU A 136 12.10 15.68 6.37
CA GLU A 136 12.25 14.68 5.31
C GLU A 136 11.59 15.18 4.01
N ASP A 137 12.19 14.85 2.87
CA ASP A 137 11.65 15.16 1.55
C ASP A 137 10.27 14.53 1.36
N SER A 138 9.30 15.36 0.95
CA SER A 138 7.91 14.94 0.73
C SER A 138 7.71 14.18 -0.59
N THR A 139 8.70 14.17 -1.48
CA THR A 139 8.61 13.61 -2.85
C THR A 139 8.24 12.12 -2.90
N ALA A 140 8.75 11.32 -1.96
CA ALA A 140 8.41 9.91 -1.88
C ALA A 140 6.95 9.70 -1.43
N LEU A 141 6.45 10.59 -0.58
CA LEU A 141 5.10 10.55 -0.05
C LEU A 141 4.08 11.02 -1.10
N THR A 142 4.38 12.09 -1.83
CA THR A 142 3.55 12.59 -2.95
C THR A 142 3.40 11.54 -4.04
N ARG A 143 4.51 10.92 -4.48
CA ARG A 143 4.48 9.81 -5.45
C ARG A 143 3.63 8.63 -4.96
N ARG A 144 3.70 8.30 -3.67
CA ARG A 144 2.92 7.21 -3.08
C ARG A 144 1.42 7.54 -3.04
N LEU A 145 1.06 8.78 -2.70
CA LEU A 145 -0.33 9.27 -2.74
C LEU A 145 -0.88 9.33 -4.16
N GLN A 146 -0.08 9.81 -5.12
CA GLN A 146 -0.44 9.83 -6.54
C GLN A 146 -0.73 8.43 -7.08
N ALA A 147 0.15 7.46 -6.80
CA ALA A 147 -0.09 6.06 -7.17
C ALA A 147 -1.41 5.51 -6.58
N LEU A 148 -1.73 5.87 -5.34
CA LEU A 148 -2.98 5.45 -4.69
C LEU A 148 -4.19 6.13 -5.33
N GLN A 149 -4.12 7.43 -5.62
CA GLN A 149 -5.16 8.19 -6.31
C GLN A 149 -5.43 7.60 -7.71
N ASP A 150 -4.39 7.33 -8.49
CA ASP A 150 -4.49 6.71 -9.82
C ASP A 150 -5.06 5.29 -9.79
N ALA A 151 -4.79 4.54 -8.71
CA ALA A 151 -5.37 3.22 -8.53
C ALA A 151 -6.85 3.27 -8.18
N LEU A 152 -7.27 4.26 -7.39
CA LEU A 152 -8.67 4.46 -7.03
C LEU A 152 -9.46 5.11 -8.17
N SER A 153 -8.85 5.97 -8.99
CA SER A 153 -9.52 6.59 -10.14
C SER A 153 -10.01 5.54 -11.15
N ASP A 154 -9.16 4.55 -11.47
CA ASP A 154 -9.47 3.46 -12.40
C ASP A 154 -9.27 2.06 -11.77
N LEU A 155 -10.24 1.65 -10.95
CA LEU A 155 -10.27 0.31 -10.34
C LEU A 155 -10.34 -0.83 -11.37
N PRO A 156 -11.18 -0.78 -12.42
CA PRO A 156 -11.27 -1.86 -13.41
C PRO A 156 -9.94 -2.16 -14.11
N LYS A 157 -9.12 -1.14 -14.40
CA LYS A 157 -7.76 -1.32 -14.97
C LYS A 157 -6.82 -2.01 -14.00
N GLN A 158 -6.85 -1.64 -12.71
CA GLN A 158 -6.02 -2.33 -11.71
C GLN A 158 -6.48 -3.78 -11.48
N ALA A 159 -7.78 -4.05 -11.55
CA ALA A 159 -8.33 -5.40 -11.49
C ALA A 159 -7.83 -6.28 -12.66
N LYS A 160 -7.87 -5.77 -13.90
CA LYS A 160 -7.31 -6.48 -15.07
C LYS A 160 -5.82 -6.75 -14.90
N ARG A 161 -5.07 -5.75 -14.42
CA ARG A 161 -3.64 -5.85 -14.14
C ARG A 161 -3.35 -6.93 -13.09
N LEU A 162 -4.17 -7.00 -12.04
CA LEU A 162 -4.07 -8.03 -11.01
C LEU A 162 -4.35 -9.43 -11.59
N ASN A 163 -5.43 -9.60 -12.35
CA ASN A 163 -5.79 -10.88 -12.97
C ASN A 163 -4.69 -11.39 -13.91
N ARG A 164 -4.13 -10.53 -14.76
CA ARG A 164 -2.97 -10.87 -15.60
C ARG A 164 -1.78 -11.33 -14.76
N GLN A 165 -1.50 -10.65 -13.65
CA GLN A 165 -0.41 -11.06 -12.78
C GLN A 165 -0.71 -12.40 -12.10
N MET A 166 -1.97 -12.64 -11.69
CA MET A 166 -2.38 -13.90 -11.08
C MET A 166 -2.31 -15.08 -12.05
N GLN A 167 -2.65 -14.90 -13.33
CA GLN A 167 -2.48 -15.91 -14.37
C GLN A 167 -1.01 -16.34 -14.51
N LYS A 168 -0.08 -15.37 -14.58
CA LYS A 168 1.37 -15.65 -14.59
C LYS A 168 1.86 -16.38 -13.35
N ARG A 169 1.23 -16.14 -12.20
CA ARG A 169 1.58 -16.80 -10.93
C ARG A 169 0.99 -18.20 -10.82
N LYS A 170 -0.15 -18.49 -11.45
CA LYS A 170 -0.78 -19.82 -11.47
C LYS A 170 0.13 -20.85 -12.12
N THR A 171 0.88 -20.44 -13.15
CA THR A 171 1.84 -21.29 -13.88
C THR A 171 3.25 -21.29 -13.30
N ALA A 172 3.53 -20.46 -12.28
CA ALA A 172 4.85 -20.40 -11.66
C ALA A 172 5.12 -21.62 -10.76
N PRO A 173 6.38 -22.06 -10.60
CA PRO A 173 6.73 -23.10 -9.65
C PRO A 173 6.38 -22.68 -8.21
N ALA A 174 6.25 -23.67 -7.33
CA ALA A 174 6.01 -23.43 -5.90
C ALA A 174 7.08 -22.50 -5.32
N GLY A 175 6.66 -21.50 -4.54
CA GLY A 175 7.55 -20.53 -3.91
C GLY A 175 7.04 -19.09 -3.94
N PRO A 176 7.91 -18.08 -3.76
CA PRO A 176 7.51 -16.68 -3.59
C PRO A 176 6.83 -16.08 -4.84
N ARG A 177 6.97 -16.72 -6.00
CA ARG A 177 6.28 -16.32 -7.22
C ARG A 177 4.82 -16.80 -7.26
N ARG A 178 4.45 -17.86 -6.53
CA ARG A 178 3.09 -18.42 -6.47
C ARG A 178 2.38 -18.07 -5.16
N VAL A 179 2.25 -16.78 -4.86
CA VAL A 179 1.53 -16.29 -3.66
C VAL A 179 0.24 -15.57 -4.01
N PRO A 180 -0.78 -15.62 -3.14
CA PRO A 180 -1.98 -14.81 -3.29
C PRO A 180 -1.69 -13.30 -3.16
N PRO A 181 -2.61 -12.44 -3.64
CA PRO A 181 -2.43 -10.98 -3.58
C PRO A 181 -2.50 -10.42 -2.16
N LEU A 182 -3.36 -11.01 -1.32
CA LEU A 182 -3.51 -10.65 0.08
C LEU A 182 -2.72 -11.61 0.95
N ARG A 183 -2.10 -11.07 1.99
CA ARG A 183 -1.43 -11.89 3.01
C ARG A 183 -2.46 -12.61 3.88
N PRO A 184 -2.14 -13.79 4.43
CA PRO A 184 -3.03 -14.49 5.35
C PRO A 184 -3.23 -13.73 6.67
N GLY A 185 -4.43 -13.85 7.22
CA GLY A 185 -4.86 -13.19 8.47
C GLY A 185 -5.17 -11.71 8.30
N LEU A 186 -4.93 -10.94 9.37
CA LEU A 186 -5.30 -9.53 9.44
C LEU A 186 -4.54 -8.65 8.43
N PRO A 187 -5.20 -7.61 7.90
CA PRO A 187 -4.59 -6.64 6.99
C PRO A 187 -3.33 -5.98 7.55
N PRO A 188 -2.38 -5.58 6.69
CA PRO A 188 -1.36 -4.63 7.10
C PRO A 188 -2.00 -3.31 7.52
N GLY A 189 -1.60 -2.81 8.70
CA GLY A 189 -2.17 -1.60 9.28
C GLY A 189 -3.51 -1.80 10.02
N PHE A 190 -4.01 -3.03 10.12
CA PHE A 190 -5.24 -3.30 10.87
C PHE A 190 -5.08 -2.95 12.36
N ARG A 191 -6.13 -2.34 12.90
CA ARG A 191 -6.25 -2.01 14.32
C ARG A 191 -7.57 -2.58 14.85
N GLN A 192 -7.51 -3.23 16.01
CA GLN A 192 -8.71 -3.75 16.66
C GLN A 192 -9.64 -2.62 17.13
N LYS A 193 -9.06 -1.55 17.69
CA LYS A 193 -9.74 -0.31 18.06
C LYS A 193 -9.46 0.75 16.98
N PRO A 194 -10.43 1.08 16.11
CA PRO A 194 -10.23 2.07 15.06
C PRO A 194 -10.05 3.46 15.68
N HIS A 195 -9.09 4.22 15.16
CA HIS A 195 -8.82 5.60 15.60
C HIS A 195 -9.10 6.61 14.49
N HIS A 196 -8.93 6.19 13.23
CA HIS A 196 -9.18 7.01 12.06
C HIS A 196 -10.29 6.40 11.21
N ALA A 197 -10.98 7.22 10.42
CA ALA A 197 -12.01 6.75 9.47
C ALA A 197 -11.49 5.65 8.53
N VAL A 198 -10.21 5.71 8.15
CA VAL A 198 -9.57 4.68 7.32
C VAL A 198 -9.56 3.29 7.96
N ASP A 199 -9.53 3.20 9.29
CA ASP A 199 -9.51 1.91 9.99
C ASP A 199 -10.87 1.19 9.85
N HIS A 200 -11.97 1.95 9.87
CA HIS A 200 -13.31 1.43 9.59
C HIS A 200 -13.42 0.96 8.14
N VAL A 201 -13.00 1.79 7.19
CA VAL A 201 -13.00 1.44 5.76
C VAL A 201 -12.16 0.20 5.48
N LEU A 202 -10.98 0.08 6.11
CA LEU A 202 -10.13 -1.10 5.98
C LEU A 202 -10.81 -2.35 6.53
N LYS A 203 -11.47 -2.25 7.69
CA LYS A 203 -12.21 -3.36 8.31
C LYS A 203 -13.35 -3.82 7.39
N GLU A 204 -14.13 -2.90 6.84
CA GLU A 204 -15.21 -3.18 5.89
C GLU A 204 -14.68 -3.82 4.60
N CYS A 205 -13.69 -3.20 3.95
CA CYS A 205 -13.08 -3.72 2.74
C CYS A 205 -12.50 -5.13 2.95
N HIS A 206 -11.93 -5.40 4.13
CA HIS A 206 -11.43 -6.72 4.46
C HIS A 206 -12.56 -7.74 4.64
N ALA A 207 -13.62 -7.37 5.38
CA ALA A 207 -14.78 -8.22 5.56
C ALA A 207 -15.45 -8.57 4.23
N LEU A 208 -15.62 -7.59 3.34
CA LEU A 208 -16.17 -7.81 1.99
C LEU A 208 -15.36 -8.83 1.19
N VAL A 209 -14.02 -8.74 1.23
CA VAL A 209 -13.16 -9.71 0.52
C VAL A 209 -13.21 -11.11 1.15
N VAL A 210 -13.41 -11.21 2.46
CA VAL A 210 -13.56 -12.51 3.13
C VAL A 210 -14.91 -13.15 2.79
N GLN A 211 -15.98 -12.36 2.75
CA GLN A 211 -17.34 -12.81 2.43
C GLN A 211 -17.53 -13.09 0.94
N ALA A 212 -16.86 -12.35 0.07
CA ALA A 212 -16.97 -12.55 -1.37
C ALA A 212 -16.39 -13.92 -1.74
N PRO A 213 -17.15 -14.79 -2.44
CA PRO A 213 -16.65 -16.08 -2.86
C PRO A 213 -15.41 -15.90 -3.75
N ALA A 214 -14.43 -16.78 -3.61
CA ALA A 214 -13.40 -16.90 -4.63
C ALA A 214 -14.09 -17.37 -5.92
N ALA A 215 -13.71 -16.79 -7.07
CA ALA A 215 -14.21 -17.28 -8.35
C ALA A 215 -13.93 -18.80 -8.44
N PRO A 216 -14.90 -19.63 -8.88
CA PRO A 216 -14.69 -21.05 -9.05
C PRO A 216 -13.48 -21.27 -9.99
N PRO A 217 -12.68 -22.33 -9.73
CA PRO A 217 -11.40 -22.57 -10.40
C PRO A 217 -11.49 -22.76 -11.91
#